data_AF-A0A7Y1QKN5-F1
#
_entry.id   AF-A0A7Y1QKN5-F1
#
_cell.length_a   1.000
_cell.length_b   1.000
_cell.length_c   1.000
_cell.angle_alpha   90.00
_cell.angle_beta   90.00
_cell.angle_gamma   90.00
#
_symmetry.space_group_name_H-M   'P 1'
#
loop_
_entity.id
_entity.type
_entity.pdbx_description
1 polymer ?
#
loop_
_entity_poly.entity_id
_entity_poly.type
_entity_poly.pdbx_seq_one_letter_code
_entity_poly.pdbx_strand_id
1 'polypeptide(L)' 'MSLISERKIDDIGSLLSVRSMSEDEFYDAIGEGAKTVYSCPKCGRLHVDEGDGVFRSYIKEGM' A
#
# COMPACT_ATOMS: atom_id res chain seq x y z
N MET A 1 -7.52 1.95 4.22
CA MET A 1 -6.75 0.80 3.70
C MET A 1 -5.52 1.36 3.02
N SER A 2 -4.42 0.60 2.96
CA SER A 2 -3.18 1.03 2.34
C SER A 2 -2.84 0.12 1.16
N LEU A 3 -2.36 0.70 0.08
CA LEU A 3 -1.83 -0.03 -1.06
C LEU A 3 -0.31 0.07 -1.05
N ILE A 4 0.33 -1.10 -1.06
CA ILE A 4 1.77 -1.26 -1.03
C ILE A 4 2.17 -1.92 -2.35
N SER A 5 3.24 -1.44 -2.99
CA SER A 5 3.74 -2.08 -4.21
C SER A 5 4.34 -3.45 -3.88
N GLU A 6 4.11 -4.44 -4.74
CA GLU A 6 4.67 -5.79 -4.61
C GLU A 6 6.19 -5.78 -4.43
N ARG A 7 6.91 -4.97 -5.21
CA ARG A 7 8.36 -4.79 -5.07
C ARG A 7 8.81 -4.42 -3.64
N LYS A 8 8.02 -3.61 -2.93
CA LYS A 8 8.33 -3.22 -1.55
C LYS A 8 8.20 -4.40 -0.59
N ILE A 9 7.26 -5.31 -0.86
CA ILE A 9 7.11 -6.57 -0.10
C ILE A 9 8.36 -7.44 -0.31
N ASP A 10 8.84 -7.55 -1.55
CA ASP A 10 10.07 -8.30 -1.86
C ASP A 10 11.30 -7.69 -1.17
N ASP A 11 11.41 -6.37 -1.15
CA ASP A 11 12.50 -5.65 -0.48
C ASP A 11 12.49 -5.91 1.03
N ILE A 12 11.32 -5.82 1.68
CA ILE A 12 11.16 -6.13 3.10
C ILE A 12 11.48 -7.61 3.39
N GLY A 13 11.01 -8.52 2.54
CA GLY A 13 11.32 -9.95 2.64
C GLY A 13 12.82 -10.23 2.53
N SER A 14 13.51 -9.55 1.61
CA SER A 14 14.96 -9.65 1.46
C SER A 14 15.69 -9.17 2.71
N LEU A 15 15.26 -8.05 3.31
CA LEU A 15 15.85 -7.53 4.56
C LEU A 15 15.66 -8.51 5.73
N LEU A 16 14.45 -9.07 5.88
CA LEU A 16 14.13 -10.06 6.92
C LEU A 16 14.94 -11.35 6.78
N SER A 17 15.37 -11.70 5.56
CA SER A 17 16.24 -12.86 5.32
C SER A 17 17.67 -12.68 5.82
N VAL A 18 18.12 -11.43 5.98
CA VAL A 18 19.49 -11.08 6.37
C VAL A 18 19.58 -10.68 7.84
N ARG A 19 18.54 -10.03 8.38
CA ARG A 19 18.51 -9.59 9.78
C ARG A 19 17.11 -9.70 10.37
N SER A 20 17.04 -9.85 11.68
CA SER A 20 15.82 -9.57 12.41
C SER A 20 15.52 -8.07 12.36
N MET A 21 14.25 -7.75 12.33
CA MET A 21 13.72 -6.39 12.32
C MET A 21 12.67 -6.29 13.43
N SER A 22 12.61 -5.16 14.13
CA SER A 22 11.56 -4.94 15.12
C SER A 22 10.19 -4.73 14.46
N GLU A 23 9.13 -4.84 15.25
CA GLU A 23 7.77 -4.54 14.78
C GLU A 23 7.65 -3.11 14.27
N ASP A 24 8.22 -2.14 15.00
CA ASP A 24 8.22 -0.73 14.60
C ASP A 24 8.95 -0.51 13.27
N GLU A 25 10.15 -1.09 13.12
CA GLU A 25 10.93 -1.00 11.87
C GLU A 25 10.17 -1.63 10.69
N PHE A 26 9.44 -2.72 10.93
CA PHE A 26 8.63 -3.37 9.90
C PHE A 26 7.49 -2.47 9.42
N TYR A 27 6.74 -1.86 10.35
CA TYR A 27 5.65 -0.97 9.99
C TYR A 27 6.13 0.34 9.38
N ASP A 28 7.27 0.87 9.81
CA ASP A 28 7.92 2.03 9.17
C ASP A 28 8.30 1.71 7.72
N ALA A 29 8.92 0.53 7.50
CA ALA A 29 9.28 0.08 6.16
C ALA A 29 8.04 -0.14 5.27
N ILE A 30 6.93 -0.63 5.83
CA ILE A 30 5.66 -0.74 5.10
C ILE A 30 5.07 0.63 4.79
N GLY A 31 5.07 1.55 5.76
CA GLY A 31 4.50 2.88 5.62
C GLY A 31 5.23 3.71 4.57
N GLU A 32 6.53 3.51 4.43
CA GLU A 32 7.34 4.16 3.41
C GLU A 32 6.91 3.76 2.00
N GLY A 33 6.20 4.67 1.32
CA GLY A 33 5.68 4.47 -0.03
C GLY A 33 4.29 3.83 -0.08
N ALA A 34 3.66 3.55 1.06
CA ALA A 34 2.26 3.14 1.11
C ALA A 34 1.36 4.29 0.63
N LYS A 35 0.41 3.96 -0.26
CA LYS A 35 -0.61 4.90 -0.72
C LYS A 35 -1.91 4.69 0.02
N THR A 36 -2.56 5.79 0.39
CA THR A 36 -3.88 5.75 1.03
C THR A 36 -4.94 5.36 0.01
N VAL A 37 -5.79 4.38 0.39
CA VAL A 37 -6.92 3.93 -0.43
C VAL A 37 -8.24 4.13 0.30
N TYR A 38 -9.14 4.81 -0.39
CA TYR A 38 -10.53 5.03 0.01
C TYR A 38 -11.45 4.14 -0.83
N SER A 39 -12.37 3.43 -0.19
CA SER A 39 -13.40 2.65 -0.90
C SER A 39 -14.70 3.42 -0.93
N CYS A 40 -15.32 3.56 -2.10
CA CYS A 40 -16.62 4.19 -2.25
C CYS A 40 -17.73 3.17 -1.95
N PRO A 41 -18.54 3.36 -0.89
CA PRO A 41 -19.58 2.40 -0.51
C PRO A 41 -20.75 2.34 -1.49
N LYS A 42 -20.92 3.34 -2.36
CA LYS A 42 -22.02 3.39 -3.33
C LYS A 42 -21.76 2.62 -4.62
N CYS A 43 -20.52 2.66 -5.12
CA CYS A 43 -20.17 2.08 -6.41
C CYS A 43 -19.02 1.07 -6.36
N GLY A 44 -18.46 0.82 -5.17
CA GLY A 44 -17.37 -0.14 -4.96
C GLY A 44 -16.01 0.28 -5.53
N ARG A 45 -15.89 1.49 -6.08
CA ARG A 45 -14.61 1.99 -6.64
C ARG A 45 -13.60 2.25 -5.54
N LEU A 46 -12.33 1.97 -5.86
CA LEU A 46 -11.18 2.28 -5.00
C LEU A 46 -10.55 3.58 -5.50
N HIS A 47 -10.45 4.58 -4.63
CA HIS A 47 -9.75 5.84 -4.87
C HIS A 47 -8.39 5.78 -4.19
N VAL A 48 -7.33 5.85 -4.98
CA VAL A 48 -5.94 5.90 -4.51
C VAL A 48 -5.50 7.36 -4.53
N ASP A 49 -5.04 7.85 -3.38
CA ASP A 49 -4.42 9.17 -3.26
C ASP A 49 -3.02 9.14 -3.87
N GLU A 50 -2.77 10.01 -4.85
CA GLU A 50 -1.44 10.20 -5.45
C GLU A 50 -0.72 11.45 -4.94
N GLY A 51 -1.34 12.23 -4.03
CA GLY A 51 -0.84 13.52 -3.56
C GLY A 51 -1.43 14.70 -4.36
N ASP A 52 -1.21 15.92 -3.85
CA ASP A 52 -1.62 17.19 -4.49
C ASP A 52 -3.10 17.28 -4.89
N GLY A 53 -3.98 16.55 -4.18
CA GLY A 53 -5.41 16.48 -4.48
C GLY A 53 -5.75 15.66 -5.72
N VAL A 54 -4.80 14.88 -6.27
CA VAL A 54 -5.00 13.98 -7.40
C VAL A 54 -5.38 12.60 -6.90
N PHE A 55 -6.54 12.11 -7.33
CA PHE A 55 -7.03 10.77 -6.98
C PHE A 55 -7.23 9.93 -8.24
N ARG A 56 -6.64 8.74 -8.28
CA ARG A 56 -6.95 7.74 -9.32
C ARG A 56 -8.00 6.78 -8.83
N SER A 57 -8.99 6.51 -9.67
CA SER A 57 -10.10 5.61 -9.34
C SER A 57 -9.98 4.32 -10.12
N TYR A 58 -10.03 3.18 -9.43
CA TYR A 58 -9.94 1.85 -10.02
C TYR A 58 -11.24 1.08 -9.77
N ILE A 59 -11.63 0.28 -10.77
CA ILE A 59 -12.64 -0.76 -10.60
C ILE A 59 -11.87 -2.04 -10.30
N LYS A 60 -12.27 -2.76 -9.25
CA LYS A 60 -11.67 -4.05 -8.92
C LYS A 60 -11.93 -5.01 -10.09
N GLU A 61 -10.88 -5.54 -10.71
CA GLU A 61 -11.05 -6.56 -11.76
C GLU A 61 -11.75 -7.78 -11.18
N GLY A 62 -12.81 -8.25 -11.85
CA GLY A 62 -13.61 -9.41 -11.44
C GLY A 62 -15.03 -9.11 -10.98
N MET A 63 -15.63 -7.97 -11.36
CA MET A 63 -17.09 -7.75 -11.26
C MET A 63 -17.76 -7.88 -12.63
#